data_AF-A0A4P6HPI0-F1
#
_entry.id   AF-A0A4P6HPI0-F1
#
_cell.length_a   1.000
_cell.length_b   1.000
_cell.length_c   1.000
_cell.angle_alpha   90.00
_cell.angle_beta   90.00
_cell.angle_gamma   90.00
#
_symmetry.space_group_name_H-M   'P 1'
#
loop_
_entity.id
_entity.type
_entity.pdbx_description
1 polymer ?
#
loop_
_entity_poly.entity_id
_entity_poly.type
_entity_poly.pdbx_seq_one_letter_code
_entity_poly.pdbx_strand_id
1 'polypeptide(L)'
;MSNDILSLYQGMGFTAKQKTATEFAGPCPACGGNDRFCIWCGGEGKHGLGRFYCRGCGLQGDAIQFLREFQGFGYGKACRELGLTPAAPSGRSAAREPDAPTPVTPAWTPKPGELPNSRWQAQARKLIPWAARQLQATPDALSWLLAERGLTPETAARFHVGWLPDDLYRDRTAWGLPQEFKPNGKRRMLWLPRGLVLPVLDASGKPARIKFRRPNPGQDEPKYLYLPSLPKNTAPLTIAGTAAAWIVVESELDGLLLAQAAGDLVNVLALGSASLRPDAEAHARLETAAFILVSLDADDAGDKAAWTWWATHYPPEKLRIWPVPEGKDPTDAWRAGWDLRAWIEAGLPPRFMPTRPVKIAAPAPRPEPARQDEEAQEPRQAPALNAIAPCPHRDDTPDSPPALVNAPGQNAHRRLSRPRKSKPTPDMVRSYKSGRRWILAHLDALLAHGWTRPGLFRAGQFKFPCGGWGLAWASAWGKPNVGSVTIAEDGTVVFELNEAGRVVRQTVQAK
;
A
#
# COMPACT_ATOMS: atom_id res chain seq x y z
N MET A 1 10.83 -37.69 -25.68
CA MET A 1 9.55 -37.50 -24.96
C MET A 1 9.14 -36.06 -25.18
N SER A 2 7.88 -35.80 -25.52
CA SER A 2 7.40 -34.43 -25.72
C SER A 2 7.52 -33.67 -24.40
N ASN A 3 8.26 -32.56 -24.37
CA ASN A 3 8.39 -31.73 -23.16
C ASN A 3 7.26 -30.69 -23.10
N ASP A 4 6.05 -31.13 -23.44
CA ASP A 4 4.84 -30.34 -23.27
C ASP A 4 4.37 -30.33 -21.82
N ILE A 5 3.51 -29.37 -21.50
CA ILE A 5 3.05 -29.14 -20.14
C ILE A 5 2.29 -30.34 -19.54
N LEU A 6 1.62 -31.14 -20.37
CA LEU A 6 0.90 -32.33 -19.90
C LEU A 6 1.87 -33.42 -19.49
N SER A 7 2.91 -33.65 -20.27
CA SER A 7 3.98 -34.61 -19.96
C SER A 7 4.74 -34.19 -18.70
N LEU A 8 5.00 -32.89 -18.52
CA LEU A 8 5.61 -32.35 -17.30
C LEU A 8 4.72 -32.53 -16.07
N TYR A 9 3.42 -32.31 -16.22
CA TYR A 9 2.44 -32.49 -15.16
C TYR A 9 2.28 -33.96 -14.76
N GLN A 10 2.24 -34.87 -15.73
CA GLN A 10 2.21 -36.31 -15.50
C GLN A 10 3.53 -36.83 -14.90
N GLY A 11 4.67 -36.27 -15.32
CA GLY A 11 5.99 -36.58 -14.77
C GLY A 11 6.16 -36.22 -13.30
N MET A 12 5.34 -35.32 -12.76
CA MET A 12 5.26 -35.05 -11.33
C MET A 12 4.42 -36.10 -10.55
N GLY A 13 3.87 -37.11 -11.23
CA GLY A 13 3.03 -38.14 -10.64
C GLY A 13 1.54 -37.78 -10.56
N PHE A 14 1.09 -36.72 -11.24
CA PHE A 14 -0.32 -36.35 -11.27
C PHE A 14 -1.05 -36.97 -12.46
N THR A 15 -2.25 -37.48 -12.22
CA THR A 15 -3.13 -37.96 -13.28
C THR A 15 -3.98 -36.80 -13.81
N ALA A 16 -4.00 -36.61 -15.14
CA ALA A 16 -4.86 -35.64 -15.81
C ALA A 16 -6.01 -36.37 -16.50
N LYS A 17 -7.24 -35.90 -16.30
CA LYS A 17 -8.43 -36.39 -17.01
C LYS A 17 -8.66 -35.54 -18.25
N GLN A 18 -8.70 -36.17 -19.41
CA GLN A 18 -9.02 -35.49 -20.66
C GLN A 18 -10.46 -34.95 -20.64
N LYS A 19 -10.63 -33.68 -21.03
CA LYS A 19 -11.92 -33.00 -21.14
C LYS A 19 -12.31 -32.80 -22.61
N THR A 20 -11.34 -32.42 -23.43
CA THR A 20 -11.49 -32.27 -24.89
C THR A 20 -10.24 -32.82 -25.58
N ALA A 21 -10.17 -32.73 -26.92
CA ALA A 21 -8.99 -33.15 -27.67
C ALA A 21 -7.69 -32.45 -27.21
N THR A 22 -7.78 -31.18 -26.77
CA THR A 22 -6.63 -30.36 -26.37
C THR A 22 -6.64 -29.96 -24.90
N GLU A 23 -7.72 -30.19 -24.16
CA GLU A 23 -7.86 -29.79 -22.75
C GLU A 23 -7.90 -30.98 -21.80
N PHE A 24 -7.13 -30.85 -20.71
CA PHE A 24 -7.06 -31.80 -19.61
C PHE A 24 -7.30 -31.10 -18.28
N ALA A 25 -7.85 -31.82 -17.31
CA ALA A 25 -8.13 -31.30 -15.97
C ALA A 25 -7.60 -32.25 -14.89
N GLY A 26 -7.10 -31.69 -13.78
CA GLY A 26 -6.61 -32.50 -12.67
C GLY A 26 -6.41 -31.74 -11.36
N PRO A 27 -5.82 -32.40 -10.35
CA PRO A 27 -5.41 -31.78 -9.09
C PRO A 27 -4.37 -30.68 -9.29
N CYS A 28 -4.51 -29.54 -8.60
CA CYS A 28 -3.49 -28.50 -8.68
C CYS A 28 -2.25 -28.90 -7.87
N PRO A 29 -1.03 -28.89 -8.44
CA PRO A 29 0.18 -29.22 -7.68
C PRO A 29 0.49 -28.20 -6.57
N ALA A 30 -0.09 -26.99 -6.64
CA ALA A 30 0.12 -25.93 -5.65
C ALA A 30 -0.92 -25.88 -4.54
N CYS A 31 -2.20 -26.10 -4.85
CA CYS A 31 -3.31 -25.91 -3.90
C CYS A 31 -4.26 -27.11 -3.78
N GLY A 32 -3.93 -28.25 -4.43
CA GLY A 32 -4.73 -29.46 -4.40
C GLY A 32 -6.05 -29.36 -5.18
N GLY A 33 -7.07 -30.07 -4.72
CA GLY A 33 -8.35 -30.27 -5.42
C GLY A 33 -8.32 -31.44 -6.39
N ASN A 34 -9.45 -31.70 -7.09
CA ASN A 34 -9.59 -32.89 -7.94
C ASN A 34 -9.51 -32.58 -9.44
N ASP A 35 -10.09 -31.47 -9.91
CA ASP A 35 -10.22 -31.17 -11.35
C ASP A 35 -10.01 -29.68 -11.69
N ARG A 36 -9.48 -28.89 -10.75
CA ARG A 36 -9.41 -27.42 -10.85
C ARG A 36 -8.21 -26.90 -11.64
N PHE A 37 -7.25 -27.76 -11.95
CA PHE A 37 -6.07 -27.45 -12.73
C PHE A 37 -6.31 -27.80 -14.18
N CYS A 38 -6.57 -26.79 -15.01
CA CYS A 38 -6.83 -26.93 -16.42
C CYS A 38 -5.51 -26.80 -17.20
N ILE A 39 -5.29 -27.71 -18.14
CA ILE A 39 -4.08 -27.84 -18.95
C ILE A 39 -4.53 -27.87 -20.42
N TRP A 40 -4.06 -26.93 -21.23
CA TRP A 40 -4.32 -26.90 -22.66
C TRP A 40 -3.04 -27.23 -23.44
N CYS A 41 -3.15 -28.19 -24.35
CA CYS A 41 -2.07 -28.77 -25.16
C CYS A 41 -2.36 -28.60 -26.66
N GLY A 42 -1.50 -29.15 -27.53
CA GLY A 42 -1.74 -29.16 -28.98
C GLY A 42 -1.39 -27.84 -29.69
N GLY A 43 -0.29 -27.19 -29.29
CA GLY A 43 0.17 -25.95 -29.90
C GLY A 43 -0.35 -24.66 -29.25
N GLU A 44 -1.19 -24.77 -28.21
CA GLU A 44 -1.59 -23.61 -27.40
C GLU A 44 -0.45 -23.06 -26.54
N GLY A 45 -0.54 -21.78 -26.17
CA GLY A 45 0.46 -21.12 -25.32
C GLY A 45 1.70 -20.61 -26.06
N LYS A 46 2.65 -20.03 -25.32
CA LYS A 46 3.91 -19.56 -25.90
C LYS A 46 4.77 -20.78 -26.30
N HIS A 47 5.39 -20.72 -27.47
CA HIS A 47 6.25 -21.76 -28.03
C HIS A 47 5.55 -23.10 -28.34
N GLY A 48 4.21 -23.15 -28.31
CA GLY A 48 3.44 -24.36 -28.68
C GLY A 48 3.48 -25.51 -27.66
N LEU A 49 4.03 -25.26 -26.46
CA LEU A 49 4.25 -26.29 -25.42
C LEU A 49 3.11 -26.38 -24.39
N GLY A 50 2.00 -25.69 -24.65
CA GLY A 50 0.81 -25.66 -23.80
C GLY A 50 0.82 -24.56 -22.74
N ARG A 51 -0.33 -24.42 -22.07
CA ARG A 51 -0.57 -23.47 -20.98
C ARG A 51 -1.41 -24.10 -19.88
N PHE A 52 -1.33 -23.54 -18.68
CA PHE A 52 -2.12 -24.00 -17.54
C PHE A 52 -2.82 -22.86 -16.82
N TYR A 53 -3.92 -23.20 -16.16
CA TYR A 53 -4.65 -22.31 -15.27
C TYR A 53 -5.27 -23.10 -14.11
N CYS A 54 -5.12 -22.59 -12.89
CA CYS A 54 -5.83 -23.11 -11.73
C CYS A 54 -7.01 -22.19 -11.36
N ARG A 55 -8.23 -22.73 -11.45
CA ARG A 55 -9.47 -22.03 -11.05
C ARG A 55 -9.54 -21.72 -9.55
N GLY A 56 -8.78 -22.45 -8.71
CA GLY A 56 -8.80 -22.28 -7.26
C GLY A 56 -7.85 -21.20 -6.74
N CYS A 57 -6.56 -21.28 -7.09
CA CYS A 57 -5.55 -20.34 -6.60
C CYS A 57 -5.21 -19.22 -7.61
N GLY A 58 -5.75 -19.27 -8.83
CA GLY A 58 -5.51 -18.29 -9.88
C GLY A 58 -4.14 -18.40 -10.56
N LEU A 59 -3.33 -19.41 -10.21
CA LEU A 59 -2.01 -19.61 -10.81
C LEU A 59 -2.15 -19.97 -12.29
N GLN A 60 -1.38 -19.30 -13.15
CA GLN A 60 -1.40 -19.49 -14.60
C GLN A 60 -0.02 -19.33 -15.21
N GLY A 61 0.20 -19.94 -16.37
CA GLY A 61 1.46 -19.80 -17.09
C GLY A 61 1.60 -20.71 -18.31
N ASP A 62 2.74 -20.59 -18.97
CA ASP A 62 3.21 -21.50 -20.02
C ASP A 62 4.10 -22.61 -19.43
N ALA A 63 4.63 -23.49 -20.28
CA ALA A 63 5.52 -24.58 -19.86
C ALA A 63 6.79 -24.09 -19.13
N ILE A 64 7.33 -22.92 -19.50
CA ILE A 64 8.48 -22.32 -18.79
C ILE A 64 8.07 -21.95 -17.36
N GLN A 65 6.94 -21.25 -17.22
CA GLN A 65 6.42 -20.88 -15.90
C GLN A 65 6.05 -22.12 -15.06
N PHE A 66 5.58 -23.19 -15.68
CA PHE A 66 5.31 -24.47 -15.01
C PHE A 66 6.57 -25.05 -14.35
N LEU A 67 7.67 -25.18 -15.09
CA LEU A 67 8.94 -25.67 -14.55
C LEU A 67 9.51 -24.77 -13.46
N ARG A 68 9.35 -23.45 -13.61
CA ARG A 68 9.80 -22.48 -12.61
C ARG A 68 9.03 -22.61 -11.31
N GLU A 69 7.71 -22.75 -11.39
CA GLU A 69 6.83 -22.73 -10.21
C GLU A 69 6.79 -24.07 -9.48
N PHE A 70 6.79 -25.18 -10.21
CA PHE A 70 6.58 -26.50 -9.65
C PHE A 70 7.86 -27.33 -9.48
N GLN A 71 8.89 -27.03 -10.27
CA GLN A 71 10.19 -27.72 -10.19
C GLN A 71 11.33 -26.80 -9.71
N GLY A 72 11.02 -25.53 -9.45
CA GLY A 72 11.99 -24.55 -8.91
C GLY A 72 13.11 -24.19 -9.89
N PHE A 73 12.92 -24.43 -11.19
CA PHE A 73 13.96 -24.16 -12.18
C PHE A 73 14.12 -22.65 -12.43
N GLY A 74 15.35 -22.21 -12.67
CA GLY A 74 15.60 -20.90 -13.26
C GLY A 74 15.22 -20.87 -14.75
N TYR A 75 14.98 -19.68 -15.32
CA TYR A 75 14.55 -19.52 -16.73
C TYR A 75 15.44 -20.27 -17.72
N GLY A 76 16.76 -20.11 -17.64
CA GLY A 76 17.68 -20.78 -18.57
C GLY A 76 17.66 -22.31 -18.45
N LYS A 77 17.48 -22.85 -17.24
CA LYS A 77 17.31 -24.30 -17.04
C LYS A 77 15.97 -24.77 -17.61
N ALA A 78 14.89 -24.02 -17.35
CA ALA A 78 13.56 -24.32 -17.89
C ALA A 78 13.55 -24.31 -19.43
N CYS A 79 14.20 -23.33 -20.08
CA CYS A 79 14.32 -23.31 -21.54
C CYS A 79 15.07 -24.53 -22.09
N ARG A 80 16.22 -24.89 -21.50
CA ARG A 80 16.98 -26.10 -21.92
C ARG A 80 16.18 -27.37 -21.74
N GLU A 81 15.49 -27.51 -20.61
CA GLU A 81 14.62 -28.65 -20.34
C GLU A 81 13.52 -28.76 -21.41
N LEU A 82 12.98 -27.63 -21.86
CA LEU A 82 11.92 -27.60 -22.87
C LEU A 82 12.44 -27.67 -24.32
N GLY A 83 13.75 -27.87 -24.52
CA GLY A 83 14.36 -27.84 -25.87
C GLY A 83 14.30 -26.47 -26.55
N LEU A 84 14.06 -25.40 -25.78
CA LEU A 84 14.00 -24.03 -26.26
C LEU A 84 15.37 -23.37 -26.15
N THR A 85 15.76 -22.64 -27.20
CA THR A 85 16.91 -21.73 -27.13
C THR A 85 16.53 -20.59 -26.17
N PRO A 86 17.25 -20.41 -25.05
CA PRO A 86 17.00 -19.28 -24.16
C PRO A 86 17.20 -17.99 -24.96
N ALA A 87 16.16 -17.16 -25.07
CA ALA A 87 16.31 -15.85 -25.70
C ALA A 87 17.49 -15.10 -25.04
N ALA A 88 18.33 -14.46 -25.87
CA ALA A 88 19.44 -13.67 -25.39
C ALA A 88 18.93 -12.69 -24.34
N PRO A 89 19.53 -12.66 -23.14
CA PRO A 89 19.03 -11.83 -22.06
C PRO A 89 19.15 -10.36 -22.46
N SER A 90 18.01 -9.68 -22.62
CA SER A 90 17.98 -8.22 -22.50
C SER A 90 18.28 -7.87 -21.03
N GLY A 91 19.57 -7.91 -20.67
CA GLY A 91 20.05 -7.72 -19.30
C GLY A 91 20.90 -8.90 -18.82
N ARG A 92 22.22 -8.73 -18.96
CA ARG A 92 23.31 -9.69 -18.67
C ARG A 92 23.12 -10.46 -17.34
N SER A 93 23.37 -11.77 -17.38
CA SER A 93 23.87 -12.51 -16.22
C SER A 93 24.84 -13.59 -16.69
N ALA A 94 26.14 -13.31 -16.59
CA ALA A 94 27.19 -14.33 -16.67
C ALA A 94 27.22 -15.13 -15.37
N ALA A 95 27.73 -16.36 -15.45
CA ALA A 95 27.96 -17.24 -14.31
C ALA A 95 28.82 -16.55 -13.24
N ARG A 96 28.47 -16.75 -11.97
CA ARG A 96 29.08 -16.08 -10.82
C ARG A 96 30.20 -16.99 -10.29
N GLU A 97 31.45 -16.55 -10.40
CA GLU A 97 32.56 -17.14 -9.67
C GLU A 97 32.43 -16.83 -8.16
N PRO A 98 32.97 -17.68 -7.26
CA PRO A 98 32.69 -17.62 -5.82
C PRO A 98 33.20 -16.37 -5.08
N ASP A 99 33.89 -15.43 -5.73
CA ASP A 99 34.44 -14.22 -5.11
C ASP A 99 34.20 -12.93 -5.91
N ALA A 100 33.27 -12.95 -6.87
CA ALA A 100 32.96 -11.75 -7.64
C ALA A 100 32.20 -10.71 -6.77
N PRO A 101 32.65 -9.44 -6.71
CA PRO A 101 31.98 -8.39 -5.94
C PRO A 101 30.50 -8.33 -6.34
N THR A 102 29.63 -8.20 -5.34
CA THR A 102 28.18 -8.18 -5.52
C THR A 102 27.81 -7.23 -6.66
N PRO A 103 27.17 -7.71 -7.75
CA PRO A 103 26.80 -6.83 -8.84
C PRO A 103 25.77 -5.85 -8.29
N VAL A 104 26.20 -4.59 -8.17
CA VAL A 104 25.32 -3.45 -7.92
C VAL A 104 24.22 -3.50 -8.97
N THR A 105 22.99 -3.78 -8.53
CA THR A 105 21.80 -3.58 -9.35
C THR A 105 21.89 -2.20 -10.00
N PRO A 106 21.74 -2.07 -11.33
CA PRO A 106 21.84 -0.78 -11.98
C PRO A 106 20.85 0.17 -11.30
N ALA A 107 21.38 1.28 -10.79
CA ALA A 107 20.59 2.30 -10.13
C ALA A 107 19.47 2.75 -11.09
N TRP A 108 18.24 2.80 -10.59
CA TRP A 108 17.14 3.34 -11.38
C TRP A 108 17.46 4.78 -11.77
N THR A 109 17.31 5.10 -13.06
CA THR A 109 17.47 6.46 -13.57
C THR A 109 16.10 6.96 -14.02
N PRO A 110 15.64 8.13 -13.54
CA PRO A 110 14.36 8.67 -13.96
C PRO A 110 14.40 9.06 -15.44
N LYS A 111 13.32 8.76 -16.16
CA LYS A 111 13.20 9.13 -17.58
C LYS A 111 12.66 10.56 -17.70
N PRO A 112 13.13 11.36 -18.67
CA PRO A 112 12.51 12.64 -18.97
C PRO A 112 11.03 12.49 -19.31
N GLY A 113 10.19 13.40 -18.80
CA GLY A 113 8.80 13.52 -19.23
C GLY A 113 8.75 14.13 -20.63
N GLU A 114 8.54 13.33 -21.67
CA GLU A 114 8.44 13.84 -23.04
C GLU A 114 7.02 14.32 -23.37
N LEU A 115 6.87 15.60 -23.68
CA LEU A 115 5.57 16.14 -24.09
C LEU A 115 5.06 15.46 -25.37
N PRO A 116 3.73 15.27 -25.51
CA PRO A 116 3.13 14.84 -26.77
C PRO A 116 3.50 15.76 -27.93
N ASN A 117 3.40 15.24 -29.15
CA ASN A 117 3.64 16.02 -30.36
C ASN A 117 2.75 17.29 -30.46
N SER A 118 3.18 18.24 -31.28
CA SER A 118 2.55 19.56 -31.40
C SER A 118 1.08 19.51 -31.81
N ARG A 119 0.68 18.56 -32.66
CA ARG A 119 -0.73 18.38 -33.07
C ARG A 119 -1.59 17.94 -31.89
N TRP A 120 -1.13 16.94 -31.12
CA TRP A 120 -1.80 16.51 -29.91
C TRP A 120 -1.97 17.67 -28.93
N GLN A 121 -0.89 18.40 -28.66
CA GLN A 121 -0.94 19.55 -27.74
C GLN A 121 -1.89 20.65 -28.22
N ALA A 122 -1.94 20.91 -29.54
CA ALA A 122 -2.85 21.90 -30.11
C ALA A 122 -4.32 21.51 -29.92
N GLN A 123 -4.67 20.23 -30.07
CA GLN A 123 -6.04 19.76 -29.80
C GLN A 123 -6.35 19.76 -28.30
N ALA A 124 -5.40 19.34 -27.46
CA ALA A 124 -5.55 19.37 -26.01
C ALA A 124 -5.80 20.79 -25.48
N ARG A 125 -5.09 21.80 -26.01
CA ARG A 125 -5.32 23.22 -25.69
C ARG A 125 -6.72 23.73 -26.04
N LYS A 126 -7.42 23.08 -26.96
CA LYS A 126 -8.83 23.38 -27.27
C LYS A 126 -9.78 22.59 -26.37
N LEU A 127 -9.49 21.29 -26.19
CA LEU A 127 -10.33 20.36 -25.44
C LEU A 127 -10.44 20.75 -23.96
N ILE A 128 -9.32 21.05 -23.30
CA ILE A 128 -9.26 21.31 -21.86
C ILE A 128 -10.15 22.49 -21.45
N PRO A 129 -10.01 23.71 -22.00
CA PRO A 129 -10.86 24.83 -21.59
C PRO A 129 -12.33 24.63 -22.00
N TRP A 130 -12.60 23.92 -23.10
CA TRP A 130 -13.98 23.58 -23.46
C TRP A 130 -14.59 22.61 -22.44
N ALA A 131 -13.90 21.54 -22.08
CA ALA A 131 -14.36 20.57 -21.09
C ALA A 131 -14.51 21.20 -19.69
N ALA A 132 -13.62 22.13 -19.30
CA ALA A 132 -13.76 22.89 -18.06
C ALA A 132 -15.06 23.71 -18.05
N ARG A 133 -15.40 24.41 -19.15
CA ARG A 133 -16.69 25.11 -19.26
C ARG A 133 -17.89 24.16 -19.23
N GLN A 134 -17.79 23.00 -19.86
CA GLN A 134 -18.84 21.99 -19.80
C GLN A 134 -19.08 21.50 -18.37
N LEU A 135 -18.02 21.32 -17.57
CA LEU A 135 -18.17 20.95 -16.16
C LEU A 135 -18.92 22.02 -15.39
N GLN A 136 -18.57 23.30 -15.58
CA GLN A 136 -19.25 24.42 -14.91
C GLN A 136 -20.73 24.54 -15.33
N ALA A 137 -21.06 24.13 -16.56
CA ALA A 137 -22.44 24.10 -17.06
C ALA A 137 -23.21 22.81 -16.72
N THR A 138 -22.62 21.86 -15.98
CA THR A 138 -23.24 20.58 -15.64
C THR A 138 -23.38 20.43 -14.11
N PRO A 139 -24.49 20.90 -13.51
CA PRO A 139 -24.71 20.86 -12.06
C PRO A 139 -24.57 19.47 -11.44
N ASP A 140 -25.05 18.43 -12.13
CA ASP A 140 -24.98 17.05 -11.65
C ASP A 140 -23.53 16.56 -11.51
N ALA A 141 -22.66 16.92 -12.45
CA ALA A 141 -21.25 16.52 -12.43
C ALA A 141 -20.48 17.26 -11.33
N LEU A 142 -20.78 18.53 -11.09
CA LEU A 142 -20.23 19.30 -9.97
C LEU A 142 -20.73 18.77 -8.62
N SER A 143 -22.03 18.50 -8.51
CA SER A 143 -22.63 17.93 -7.31
C SER A 143 -22.02 16.58 -6.97
N TRP A 144 -21.80 15.75 -7.99
CA TRP A 144 -21.09 14.48 -7.84
C TRP A 144 -19.63 14.68 -7.40
N LEU A 145 -18.88 15.61 -8.00
CA LEU A 145 -17.50 15.90 -7.59
C LEU A 145 -17.43 16.33 -6.12
N LEU A 146 -18.34 17.19 -5.69
CA LEU A 146 -18.39 17.65 -4.32
C LEU A 146 -18.79 16.52 -3.36
N ALA A 147 -19.90 15.84 -3.62
CA ALA A 147 -20.44 14.80 -2.73
C ALA A 147 -19.56 13.54 -2.68
N GLU A 148 -19.00 13.12 -3.81
CA GLU A 148 -18.26 11.88 -3.91
C GLU A 148 -16.76 12.05 -3.81
N ARG A 149 -16.21 13.23 -4.13
CA ARG A 149 -14.76 13.45 -4.16
C ARG A 149 -14.30 14.59 -3.24
N GLY A 150 -15.21 15.31 -2.59
CA GLY A 150 -14.88 16.46 -1.76
C GLY A 150 -14.28 17.64 -2.52
N LEU A 151 -14.35 17.61 -3.86
CA LEU A 151 -13.73 18.62 -4.72
C LEU A 151 -14.73 19.76 -5.00
N THR A 152 -14.33 20.96 -4.62
CA THR A 152 -15.10 22.18 -4.85
C THR A 152 -15.08 22.59 -6.33
N PRO A 153 -16.12 23.31 -6.83
CA PRO A 153 -16.10 23.90 -8.17
C PRO A 153 -14.88 24.79 -8.42
N GLU A 154 -14.42 25.52 -7.39
CA GLU A 154 -13.25 26.39 -7.44
C GLU A 154 -11.97 25.59 -7.65
N THR A 155 -11.82 24.46 -6.95
CA THR A 155 -10.67 23.57 -7.12
C THR A 155 -10.72 22.87 -8.49
N ALA A 156 -11.90 22.43 -8.92
CA ALA A 156 -12.08 21.88 -10.27
C ALA A 156 -11.68 22.90 -11.36
N ALA A 157 -12.09 24.16 -11.21
CA ALA A 157 -11.72 25.24 -12.13
C ALA A 157 -10.22 25.54 -12.10
N ARG A 158 -9.63 25.68 -10.90
CA ARG A 158 -8.20 25.96 -10.69
C ARG A 158 -7.30 24.95 -11.39
N PHE A 159 -7.69 23.67 -11.37
CA PHE A 159 -6.90 22.58 -11.94
C PHE A 159 -7.41 22.07 -13.28
N HIS A 160 -8.29 22.84 -13.94
CA HIS A 160 -8.84 22.55 -15.27
C HIS A 160 -9.54 21.18 -15.38
N VAL A 161 -10.09 20.67 -14.28
CA VAL A 161 -10.97 19.50 -14.32
C VAL A 161 -12.15 19.84 -15.22
N GLY A 162 -12.45 18.94 -16.15
CA GLY A 162 -13.50 19.13 -17.14
C GLY A 162 -14.50 18.00 -17.18
N TRP A 163 -15.51 18.17 -18.02
CA TRP A 163 -16.54 17.18 -18.27
C TRP A 163 -16.77 17.05 -19.78
N LEU A 164 -16.89 15.82 -20.26
CA LEU A 164 -17.42 15.50 -21.58
C LEU A 164 -18.87 15.05 -21.41
N PRO A 165 -19.85 15.80 -21.98
CA PRO A 165 -21.25 15.43 -21.86
C PRO A 165 -21.57 14.15 -22.61
N ASP A 166 -20.86 13.86 -23.71
CA ASP A 166 -21.07 12.72 -24.59
C ASP A 166 -19.76 12.11 -25.08
N ASP A 167 -19.85 10.91 -25.63
CA ASP A 167 -18.75 10.25 -26.34
C ASP A 167 -18.42 11.00 -27.62
N LEU A 168 -17.15 11.37 -27.80
CA LEU A 168 -16.68 12.03 -29.01
C LEU A 168 -15.77 11.11 -29.82
N TYR A 169 -15.99 11.09 -31.13
CA TYR A 169 -15.13 10.40 -32.08
C TYR A 169 -14.40 11.42 -32.95
N ARG A 170 -13.07 11.35 -32.98
CA ARG A 170 -12.20 12.29 -33.70
C ARG A 170 -11.24 11.55 -34.63
N ASP A 171 -10.79 12.24 -35.67
CA ASP A 171 -9.76 11.69 -36.54
C ASP A 171 -8.43 11.56 -35.77
N ARG A 172 -7.76 10.40 -35.87
CA ARG A 172 -6.49 10.12 -35.17
C ARG A 172 -5.36 11.03 -35.66
N THR A 173 -5.30 11.28 -36.96
CA THR A 173 -4.23 12.07 -37.59
C THR A 173 -4.32 13.56 -37.19
N ALA A 174 -5.53 14.05 -36.94
CA ALA A 174 -5.77 15.39 -36.40
C ALA A 174 -5.20 15.60 -34.98
N TRP A 175 -4.98 14.50 -34.24
CA TRP A 175 -4.31 14.46 -32.93
C TRP A 175 -2.84 14.04 -33.02
N GLY A 176 -2.28 13.94 -34.23
CA GLY A 176 -0.90 13.48 -34.44
C GLY A 176 -0.68 12.03 -34.07
N LEU A 177 -1.72 11.19 -34.14
CA LEU A 177 -1.65 9.74 -33.95
C LEU A 177 -1.68 9.04 -35.31
N PRO A 178 -1.08 7.84 -35.43
CA PRO A 178 -1.09 7.07 -36.66
C PRO A 178 -2.51 6.67 -37.03
N GLN A 179 -2.79 6.67 -38.33
CA GLN A 179 -4.05 6.17 -38.85
C GLN A 179 -4.13 4.67 -38.64
N GLU A 180 -5.24 4.21 -38.07
CA GLU A 180 -5.54 2.79 -37.89
C GLU A 180 -6.83 2.47 -38.64
N PHE A 181 -6.97 1.21 -39.06
CA PHE A 181 -8.15 0.72 -39.75
C PHE A 181 -8.75 -0.44 -38.96
N LYS A 182 -10.07 -0.52 -38.97
CA LYS A 182 -10.82 -1.67 -38.46
C LYS A 182 -10.73 -2.83 -39.48
N PRO A 183 -11.03 -4.08 -39.08
CA PRO A 183 -11.04 -5.22 -40.01
C PRO A 183 -11.94 -5.03 -41.23
N ASN A 184 -13.00 -4.21 -41.11
CA ASN A 184 -13.92 -3.87 -42.20
C ASN A 184 -13.41 -2.75 -43.13
N GLY A 185 -12.12 -2.39 -43.06
CA GLY A 185 -11.50 -1.36 -43.90
C GLY A 185 -11.85 0.10 -43.53
N LYS A 186 -12.78 0.33 -42.60
CA LYS A 186 -13.12 1.69 -42.15
C LYS A 186 -12.02 2.25 -41.23
N ARG A 187 -11.78 3.56 -41.33
CA ARG A 187 -10.85 4.26 -40.43
C ARG A 187 -11.28 4.09 -38.98
N ARG A 188 -10.32 3.76 -38.10
CA ARG A 188 -10.53 3.70 -36.66
C ARG A 188 -10.45 5.12 -36.10
N MET A 189 -11.57 5.61 -35.59
CA MET A 189 -11.64 6.91 -34.92
C MET A 189 -10.96 6.86 -33.54
N LEU A 190 -10.42 8.01 -33.13
CA LEU A 190 -10.02 8.26 -31.75
C LEU A 190 -11.28 8.50 -30.91
N TRP A 191 -11.50 7.65 -29.92
CA TRP A 191 -12.62 7.76 -28.99
C TRP A 191 -12.20 8.53 -27.74
N LEU A 192 -12.98 9.56 -27.41
CA LEU A 192 -12.89 10.36 -26.18
C LEU A 192 -14.18 10.07 -25.40
N PRO A 193 -14.12 9.28 -24.32
CA PRO A 193 -15.31 8.82 -23.63
C PRO A 193 -15.95 9.96 -22.82
N ARG A 194 -17.28 9.92 -22.72
CA ARG A 194 -18.09 10.71 -21.78
C ARG A 194 -17.54 10.57 -20.36
N GLY A 195 -17.55 11.68 -19.63
CA GLY A 195 -17.18 11.70 -18.22
C GLY A 195 -16.20 12.80 -17.86
N LEU A 196 -15.55 12.65 -16.71
CA LEU A 196 -14.59 13.65 -16.23
C LEU A 196 -13.32 13.63 -17.08
N VAL A 197 -12.80 14.82 -17.33
CA VAL A 197 -11.52 15.07 -18.00
C VAL A 197 -10.54 15.55 -16.93
N LEU A 198 -9.45 14.80 -16.77
CA LEU A 198 -8.38 15.07 -15.83
C LEU A 198 -7.10 15.39 -16.62
N PRO A 199 -6.86 16.67 -16.95
CA PRO A 199 -5.64 17.08 -17.62
C PRO A 199 -4.46 17.14 -16.65
N VAL A 200 -3.27 16.91 -17.18
CA VAL A 200 -1.99 17.24 -16.55
C VAL A 200 -1.27 18.20 -17.47
N LEU A 201 -0.87 19.34 -16.90
CA LEU A 201 -0.06 20.34 -17.55
C LEU A 201 1.37 20.25 -17.02
N ASP A 202 2.35 20.56 -17.86
CA ASP A 202 3.73 20.76 -17.40
C ASP A 202 3.88 22.09 -16.64
N ALA A 203 5.07 22.34 -16.11
CA ALA A 203 5.37 23.58 -15.38
C ALA A 203 5.20 24.86 -16.23
N SER A 204 5.20 24.75 -17.57
CA SER A 204 4.96 25.86 -18.50
C SER A 204 3.49 26.00 -18.92
N GLY A 205 2.58 25.19 -18.36
CA GLY A 205 1.17 25.17 -18.70
C GLY A 205 0.83 24.41 -19.99
N LYS A 206 1.77 23.68 -20.58
CA LYS A 206 1.51 22.88 -21.79
C LYS A 206 0.87 21.55 -21.42
N PRO A 207 -0.16 21.09 -22.16
CA PRO A 207 -0.78 19.79 -21.91
C PRO A 207 0.23 18.65 -22.11
N ALA A 208 0.48 17.90 -21.04
CA ALA A 208 1.35 16.73 -21.04
C ALA A 208 0.56 15.42 -21.15
N ARG A 209 -0.61 15.35 -20.50
CA ARG A 209 -1.45 14.14 -20.46
C ARG A 209 -2.91 14.49 -20.21
N ILE A 210 -3.82 13.67 -20.71
CA ILE A 210 -5.25 13.73 -20.37
C ILE A 210 -5.73 12.32 -20.01
N LYS A 211 -6.47 12.21 -18.91
CA LYS A 211 -7.13 10.98 -18.47
C LYS A 211 -8.62 11.25 -18.34
N PHE A 212 -9.43 10.26 -18.71
CA PHE A 212 -10.88 10.31 -18.58
C PHE A 212 -11.32 9.39 -17.46
N ARG A 213 -12.31 9.81 -16.66
CA ARG A 213 -13.03 8.94 -15.73
C ARG A 213 -14.48 8.82 -16.19
N ARG A 214 -14.89 7.60 -16.52
CA ARG A 214 -16.26 7.32 -16.97
C ARG A 214 -17.20 7.23 -15.76
N PRO A 215 -18.42 7.79 -15.83
CA PRO A 215 -19.35 7.78 -14.70
C PRO A 215 -19.80 6.37 -14.33
N ASN A 216 -20.25 5.59 -15.32
CA ASN A 216 -20.81 4.25 -15.15
C ASN A 216 -20.20 3.29 -16.20
N PRO A 217 -18.95 2.83 -16.03
CA PRO A 217 -18.39 1.81 -16.91
C PRO A 217 -19.16 0.48 -16.72
N GLY A 218 -19.28 -0.33 -17.77
CA GLY A 218 -19.76 -1.72 -17.63
C GLY A 218 -18.82 -2.56 -16.74
N GLN A 219 -19.29 -3.72 -16.26
CA GLN A 219 -18.56 -4.56 -15.29
C GLN A 219 -17.12 -4.89 -15.72
N ASP A 220 -16.88 -5.12 -17.01
CA ASP A 220 -15.57 -5.47 -17.56
C ASP A 220 -14.84 -4.30 -18.24
N GLU A 221 -15.39 -3.10 -18.17
CA GLU A 221 -14.83 -1.96 -18.88
C GLU A 221 -14.02 -1.04 -17.95
N PRO A 222 -12.90 -0.45 -18.43
CA PRO A 222 -12.02 0.32 -17.56
C PRO A 222 -12.67 1.63 -17.09
N LYS A 223 -12.68 1.87 -15.78
CA LYS A 223 -13.18 3.12 -15.20
C LYS A 223 -12.41 4.36 -15.65
N TYR A 224 -11.10 4.21 -15.87
CA TYR A 224 -10.21 5.27 -16.31
C TYR A 224 -9.55 4.94 -17.65
N LEU A 225 -9.45 5.93 -18.53
CA LEU A 225 -8.84 5.79 -19.85
C LEU A 225 -7.85 6.92 -20.09
N TYR A 226 -6.65 6.59 -20.55
CA TYR A 226 -5.68 7.60 -21.00
C TYR A 226 -5.99 8.00 -22.43
N LEU A 227 -5.91 9.30 -22.72
CA LEU A 227 -5.89 9.77 -24.11
C LEU A 227 -4.54 9.36 -24.73
N PRO A 228 -4.52 8.55 -25.81
CA PRO A 228 -3.27 8.16 -26.45
C PRO A 228 -2.47 9.37 -26.93
N SER A 229 -1.14 9.30 -26.80
CA SER A 229 -0.21 10.33 -27.23
C SER A 229 1.01 9.72 -27.93
N LEU A 230 1.69 10.52 -28.75
CA LEU A 230 3.02 10.20 -29.28
C LEU A 230 3.98 11.36 -29.01
N PRO A 231 5.10 11.12 -28.30
CA PRO A 231 5.44 9.88 -27.57
C PRO A 231 4.40 9.52 -26.49
N LYS A 232 4.37 8.25 -26.08
CA LYS A 232 3.48 7.80 -25.00
C LYS A 232 3.92 8.49 -23.70
N ASN A 233 3.02 9.25 -23.09
CA ASN A 233 3.33 10.04 -21.91
C ASN A 233 2.51 9.56 -20.69
N THR A 234 3.19 9.32 -19.58
CA THR A 234 2.61 8.96 -18.27
C THR A 234 2.96 9.97 -17.18
N ALA A 235 3.08 11.25 -17.54
CA ALA A 235 3.48 12.34 -16.66
C ALA A 235 2.61 12.35 -15.39
N PRO A 236 3.23 12.40 -14.20
CA PRO A 236 2.49 12.56 -12.96
C PRO A 236 1.84 13.95 -12.92
N LEU A 237 0.75 14.07 -12.17
CA LEU A 237 0.23 15.39 -11.81
C LEU A 237 1.12 15.97 -10.71
N THR A 238 1.70 17.14 -10.95
CA THR A 238 2.55 17.87 -10.00
C THR A 238 1.86 19.17 -9.63
N ILE A 239 1.52 19.35 -8.36
CA ILE A 239 0.96 20.59 -7.83
C ILE A 239 2.01 21.18 -6.88
N ALA A 240 2.81 22.11 -7.39
CA ALA A 240 3.82 22.80 -6.62
C ALA A 240 3.30 24.17 -6.14
N GLY A 241 3.60 24.50 -4.89
CA GLY A 241 3.41 25.78 -4.25
C GLY A 241 4.68 26.19 -3.49
N THR A 242 4.52 26.90 -2.39
CA THR A 242 5.64 27.39 -1.56
C THR A 242 6.03 26.44 -0.42
N ALA A 243 5.30 25.34 -0.26
CA ALA A 243 5.57 24.36 0.78
C ALA A 243 6.94 23.70 0.60
N ALA A 244 7.63 23.42 1.71
CA ALA A 244 8.91 22.70 1.68
C ALA A 244 8.74 21.17 1.61
N ALA A 245 7.57 20.67 2.04
CA ALA A 245 7.25 19.25 2.07
C ALA A 245 6.42 18.84 0.84
N TRP A 246 6.46 17.54 0.53
CA TRP A 246 5.72 16.93 -0.57
C TRP A 246 4.88 15.76 -0.07
N ILE A 247 3.73 15.52 -0.68
CA ILE A 247 2.94 14.29 -0.51
C ILE A 247 2.77 13.58 -1.85
N VAL A 248 3.02 12.27 -1.86
CA VAL A 248 2.90 11.40 -3.02
C VAL A 248 1.67 10.51 -2.88
N VAL A 249 0.81 10.52 -3.89
CA VAL A 249 -0.42 9.71 -3.97
C VAL A 249 -0.55 9.01 -5.32
N GLU A 250 -1.50 8.07 -5.44
CA GLU A 250 -1.73 7.35 -6.69
C GLU A 250 -2.64 8.08 -7.67
N SER A 251 -3.76 8.63 -7.22
CA SER A 251 -4.77 9.19 -8.12
C SER A 251 -4.74 10.71 -8.19
N GLU A 252 -5.06 11.26 -9.37
CA GLU A 252 -5.13 12.70 -9.58
C GLU A 252 -6.22 13.34 -8.70
N LEU A 253 -7.35 12.66 -8.50
CA LEU A 253 -8.45 13.19 -7.68
C LEU A 253 -8.05 13.32 -6.21
N ASP A 254 -7.35 12.33 -5.66
CA ASP A 254 -6.82 12.41 -4.29
C ASP A 254 -5.80 13.54 -4.19
N GLY A 255 -4.94 13.68 -5.20
CA GLY A 255 -3.96 14.77 -5.24
C GLY A 255 -4.60 16.16 -5.22
N LEU A 256 -5.68 16.34 -6.01
CA LEU A 256 -6.45 17.59 -6.02
C LEU A 256 -7.12 17.85 -4.67
N LEU A 257 -7.66 16.82 -4.03
CA LEU A 257 -8.32 16.93 -2.73
C LEU A 257 -7.33 17.33 -1.63
N LEU A 258 -6.13 16.77 -1.64
CA LEU A 258 -5.07 17.13 -0.70
C LEU A 258 -4.52 18.53 -0.95
N ALA A 259 -4.37 18.94 -2.22
CA ALA A 259 -4.00 20.31 -2.56
C ALA A 259 -5.07 21.32 -2.10
N GLN A 260 -6.36 20.95 -2.14
CA GLN A 260 -7.45 21.76 -1.61
C GLN A 260 -7.39 21.88 -0.08
N ALA A 261 -7.14 20.78 0.62
CA ALA A 261 -7.17 20.75 2.09
C ALA A 261 -5.90 21.36 2.74
N ALA A 262 -4.74 21.18 2.12
CA ALA A 262 -3.44 21.44 2.74
C ALA A 262 -2.34 21.87 1.75
N GLY A 263 -2.69 22.49 0.62
CA GLY A 263 -1.72 22.93 -0.40
C GLY A 263 -0.72 23.99 0.06
N ASP A 264 -0.96 24.63 1.21
CA ASP A 264 -0.02 25.52 1.91
C ASP A 264 1.02 24.75 2.74
N LEU A 265 0.70 23.51 3.16
CA LEU A 265 1.57 22.66 3.98
C LEU A 265 2.42 21.71 3.11
N VAL A 266 1.86 21.21 2.01
CA VAL A 266 2.49 20.23 1.14
C VAL A 266 2.27 20.53 -0.33
N ASN A 267 3.30 20.31 -1.13
CA ASN A 267 3.18 20.11 -2.56
C ASN A 267 2.66 18.70 -2.84
N VAL A 268 2.02 18.47 -3.99
CA VAL A 268 1.42 17.17 -4.31
C VAL A 268 2.04 16.57 -5.57
N LEU A 269 2.31 15.27 -5.52
CA LEU A 269 2.67 14.45 -6.67
C LEU A 269 1.70 13.26 -6.79
N ALA A 270 0.88 13.22 -7.84
CA ALA A 270 0.01 12.07 -8.13
C ALA A 270 0.51 11.26 -9.33
N LEU A 271 0.87 10.00 -9.10
CA LEU A 271 1.60 9.15 -10.06
C LEU A 271 0.72 8.61 -11.20
N GLY A 272 -0.57 8.39 -10.94
CA GLY A 272 -1.52 7.71 -11.82
C GLY A 272 -1.61 6.19 -11.64
N SER A 273 -0.69 5.56 -10.89
CA SER A 273 -0.67 4.12 -10.54
C SER A 273 0.47 3.80 -9.55
N ALA A 274 0.27 2.87 -8.61
CA ALA A 274 1.30 2.28 -7.74
C ALA A 274 2.55 1.76 -8.48
N SER A 275 2.39 1.35 -9.74
CA SER A 275 3.47 0.81 -10.57
C SER A 275 4.28 1.88 -11.32
N LEU A 276 3.77 3.10 -11.42
CA LEU A 276 4.48 4.22 -12.03
C LEU A 276 5.48 4.82 -11.05
N ARG A 277 6.50 5.49 -11.59
CA ARG A 277 7.57 6.16 -10.85
C ARG A 277 7.64 7.62 -11.29
N PRO A 278 8.19 8.52 -10.45
CA PRO A 278 8.43 9.90 -10.86
C PRO A 278 9.25 9.95 -12.15
N ASP A 279 8.92 10.88 -13.04
CA ASP A 279 9.81 11.25 -14.13
C ASP A 279 10.99 12.08 -13.62
N ALA A 280 11.92 12.47 -14.50
CA ALA A 280 13.13 13.20 -14.12
C ALA A 280 12.84 14.53 -13.42
N GLU A 281 11.80 15.25 -13.85
CA GLU A 281 11.43 16.52 -13.24
C GLU A 281 10.81 16.31 -11.85
N ALA A 282 9.84 15.40 -11.74
CA ALA A 282 9.22 15.06 -10.47
C ALA A 282 10.25 14.48 -9.48
N HIS A 283 11.17 13.66 -9.95
CA HIS A 283 12.25 13.13 -9.12
C HIS A 283 13.16 14.24 -8.59
N ALA A 284 13.62 15.16 -9.44
CA ALA A 284 14.47 16.29 -9.02
C ALA A 284 13.77 17.19 -7.98
N ARG A 285 12.44 17.38 -8.10
CA ARG A 285 11.64 18.10 -7.11
C ARG A 285 11.59 17.35 -5.77
N LEU A 286 11.43 16.03 -5.80
CA LEU A 286 11.47 15.22 -4.59
C LEU A 286 12.88 15.16 -3.99
N GLU A 287 13.95 15.15 -4.78
CA GLU A 287 15.34 15.21 -4.32
C GLU A 287 15.70 16.54 -3.64
N THR A 288 15.03 17.63 -4.02
CA THR A 288 15.18 18.95 -3.38
C THR A 288 14.20 19.19 -2.23
N ALA A 289 13.12 18.39 -2.12
CA ALA A 289 12.14 18.49 -1.05
C ALA A 289 12.78 18.35 0.34
N ALA A 290 12.29 19.11 1.33
CA ALA A 290 12.79 18.99 2.69
C ALA A 290 12.20 17.76 3.43
N PHE A 291 11.00 17.33 3.02
CA PHE A 291 10.34 16.12 3.54
C PHE A 291 9.32 15.57 2.54
N ILE A 292 9.10 14.25 2.55
CA ILE A 292 8.21 13.54 1.63
C ILE A 292 7.30 12.61 2.44
N LEU A 293 5.99 12.81 2.32
CA LEU A 293 4.96 11.87 2.73
C LEU A 293 4.62 10.97 1.54
N VAL A 294 4.55 9.65 1.76
CA VAL A 294 4.08 8.70 0.75
C VAL A 294 2.79 8.05 1.24
N SER A 295 1.68 8.40 0.59
CA SER A 295 0.33 7.92 0.87
C SER A 295 -0.25 7.25 -0.39
N LEU A 296 0.33 6.13 -0.78
CA LEU A 296 -0.24 5.28 -1.83
C LEU A 296 -1.51 4.57 -1.34
N ASP A 297 -2.25 3.95 -2.25
CA ASP A 297 -3.49 3.26 -1.92
C ASP A 297 -3.22 2.15 -0.87
N ALA A 298 -4.11 2.02 0.11
CA ALA A 298 -4.04 0.98 1.14
C ALA A 298 -4.49 -0.40 0.59
N ASP A 299 -3.79 -0.88 -0.43
CA ASP A 299 -3.92 -2.21 -1.01
C ASP A 299 -2.56 -2.90 -1.19
N ASP A 300 -2.56 -4.19 -1.55
CA ASP A 300 -1.33 -4.99 -1.68
C ASP A 300 -0.30 -4.36 -2.64
N ALA A 301 -0.74 -3.64 -3.67
CA ALA A 301 0.14 -3.03 -4.66
C ALA A 301 0.74 -1.72 -4.14
N GLY A 302 -0.08 -0.85 -3.56
CA GLY A 302 0.35 0.41 -2.95
C GLY A 302 1.29 0.17 -1.76
N ASP A 303 0.93 -0.73 -0.85
CA ASP A 303 1.76 -1.11 0.30
C ASP A 303 3.11 -1.65 -0.14
N LYS A 304 3.11 -2.58 -1.11
CA LYS A 304 4.36 -3.12 -1.65
C LYS A 304 5.21 -2.03 -2.27
N ALA A 305 4.62 -1.13 -3.06
CA ALA A 305 5.35 -0.06 -3.73
C ALA A 305 5.97 0.92 -2.71
N ALA A 306 5.21 1.33 -1.68
CA ALA A 306 5.66 2.23 -0.63
C ALA A 306 6.86 1.66 0.17
N TRP A 307 6.76 0.40 0.62
CA TRP A 307 7.79 -0.20 1.48
C TRP A 307 9.00 -0.77 0.74
N THR A 308 8.94 -0.90 -0.59
CA THR A 308 10.07 -1.40 -1.39
C THR A 308 10.76 -0.26 -2.12
N TRP A 309 10.14 0.26 -3.17
CA TRP A 309 10.81 1.20 -4.06
C TRP A 309 11.06 2.54 -3.36
N TRP A 310 10.03 3.13 -2.75
CA TRP A 310 10.13 4.46 -2.12
C TRP A 310 11.11 4.48 -0.95
N ALA A 311 10.98 3.53 -0.02
CA ALA A 311 11.89 3.41 1.13
C ALA A 311 13.35 3.07 0.76
N THR A 312 13.60 2.58 -0.46
CA THR A 312 14.96 2.26 -0.94
C THR A 312 15.59 3.41 -1.74
N HIS A 313 14.78 4.27 -2.38
CA HIS A 313 15.28 5.35 -3.26
C HIS A 313 15.34 6.71 -2.58
N TYR A 314 14.68 6.89 -1.44
CA TYR A 314 14.79 8.10 -0.63
C TYR A 314 15.16 7.73 0.79
N PRO A 315 15.99 8.54 1.46
CA PRO A 315 16.51 8.18 2.75
C PRO A 315 15.45 8.37 3.86
N PRO A 316 15.49 7.57 4.93
CA PRO A 316 14.44 7.50 5.95
C PRO A 316 14.23 8.80 6.75
N GLU A 317 15.23 9.68 6.81
CA GLU A 317 15.14 11.00 7.43
C GLU A 317 14.32 12.01 6.62
N LYS A 318 14.15 11.74 5.31
CA LYS A 318 13.45 12.59 4.37
C LYS A 318 12.08 12.05 3.98
N LEU A 319 11.90 10.73 4.04
CA LEU A 319 10.68 10.05 3.61
C LEU A 319 9.94 9.40 4.77
N ARG A 320 8.63 9.62 4.84
CA ARG A 320 7.72 8.91 5.75
C ARG A 320 6.58 8.27 4.95
N ILE A 321 6.41 6.96 5.12
CA ILE A 321 5.22 6.26 4.64
C ILE A 321 4.06 6.64 5.56
N TRP A 322 3.03 7.24 4.97
CA TRP A 322 1.94 7.89 5.68
C TRP A 322 0.59 7.46 5.09
N PRO A 323 0.13 6.23 5.40
CA PRO A 323 -1.15 5.74 4.88
C PRO A 323 -2.32 6.53 5.49
N VAL A 324 -3.45 6.49 4.79
CA VAL A 324 -4.70 7.08 5.28
C VAL A 324 -5.19 6.39 6.56
N PRO A 325 -5.87 7.12 7.47
CA PRO A 325 -6.32 6.58 8.75
C PRO A 325 -7.44 5.55 8.60
N GLU A 326 -8.29 5.74 7.58
CA GLU A 326 -9.44 4.91 7.28
C GLU A 326 -9.70 4.90 5.77
N GLY A 327 -10.25 3.81 5.26
CA GLY A 327 -10.54 3.66 3.83
C GLY A 327 -9.31 3.23 3.01
N LYS A 328 -9.47 3.30 1.69
CA LYS A 328 -8.41 2.90 0.75
C LYS A 328 -7.48 4.07 0.39
N ASP A 329 -8.05 5.24 0.19
CA ASP A 329 -7.38 6.42 -0.37
C ASP A 329 -7.82 7.70 0.38
N PRO A 330 -7.20 8.87 0.12
CA PRO A 330 -7.59 10.12 0.77
C PRO A 330 -9.05 10.51 0.57
N THR A 331 -9.65 10.16 -0.58
CA THR A 331 -11.07 10.39 -0.81
C THR A 331 -11.92 9.57 0.16
N ASP A 332 -11.60 8.30 0.39
CA ASP A 332 -12.34 7.44 1.33
C ASP A 332 -12.17 7.92 2.78
N ALA A 333 -10.98 8.39 3.17
CA ALA A 333 -10.76 8.98 4.49
C ALA A 333 -11.61 10.24 4.70
N TRP A 334 -11.67 11.11 3.68
CA TRP A 334 -12.55 12.28 3.71
C TRP A 334 -14.03 11.90 3.82
N ARG A 335 -14.48 10.89 3.07
CA ARG A 335 -15.87 10.37 3.18
C ARG A 335 -16.19 9.83 4.56
N ALA A 336 -15.21 9.25 5.24
CA ALA A 336 -15.34 8.79 6.62
C ALA A 336 -15.32 9.95 7.65
N GLY A 337 -15.19 11.20 7.22
CA GLY A 337 -15.24 12.39 8.07
C GLY A 337 -13.89 12.81 8.65
N TRP A 338 -12.78 12.27 8.15
CA TRP A 338 -11.45 12.67 8.61
C TRP A 338 -11.05 14.06 8.10
N ASP A 339 -10.48 14.87 8.99
CA ASP A 339 -9.82 16.11 8.62
C ASP A 339 -8.47 15.79 7.95
N LEU A 340 -8.45 15.89 6.62
CA LEU A 340 -7.26 15.63 5.80
C LEU A 340 -6.11 16.59 6.10
N ARG A 341 -6.41 17.84 6.51
CA ARG A 341 -5.37 18.80 6.89
C ARG A 341 -4.72 18.35 8.19
N ALA A 342 -5.50 18.05 9.22
CA ALA A 342 -4.99 17.56 10.50
C ALA A 342 -4.21 16.23 10.32
N TRP A 343 -4.66 15.37 9.41
CA TRP A 343 -3.94 14.14 9.05
C TRP A 343 -2.58 14.41 8.39
N ILE A 344 -2.47 15.40 7.48
CA ILE A 344 -1.18 15.83 6.92
C ILE A 344 -0.30 16.44 8.00
N GLU A 345 -0.85 17.31 8.87
CA GLU A 345 -0.12 17.90 9.99
C GLU A 345 0.47 16.78 10.89
N ALA A 346 -0.30 15.77 11.27
CA ALA A 346 0.22 14.65 12.06
C ALA A 346 1.38 13.89 11.36
N GLY A 347 1.43 13.92 10.02
CA GLY A 347 2.47 13.29 9.21
C GLY A 347 3.76 14.09 9.11
N LEU A 348 3.72 15.41 9.26
CA LEU A 348 4.89 16.27 9.06
C LEU A 348 5.70 16.46 10.36
N PRO A 349 7.04 16.53 10.28
CA PRO A 349 7.86 16.94 11.41
C PRO A 349 7.52 18.37 11.89
N PRO A 350 7.63 18.67 13.20
CA PRO A 350 7.25 19.98 13.77
C PRO A 350 7.85 21.20 13.08
N ARG A 351 9.08 21.09 12.55
CA ARG A 351 9.78 22.16 11.82
C ARG A 351 9.11 22.58 10.50
N PHE A 352 8.18 21.78 9.98
CA PHE A 352 7.41 22.09 8.77
C PHE A 352 6.00 22.59 9.08
N MET A 353 5.66 22.73 10.36
CA MET A 353 4.39 23.33 10.75
C MET A 353 4.47 24.85 10.57
N PRO A 354 3.41 25.49 10.06
CA PRO A 354 3.29 26.93 10.19
C PRO A 354 3.33 27.27 11.68
N THR A 355 4.01 28.36 12.03
CA THR A 355 3.94 28.94 13.37
C THR A 355 2.49 29.32 13.64
N ARG A 356 1.73 28.46 14.32
CA ARG A 356 0.40 28.83 14.79
C ARG A 356 0.59 30.00 15.75
N PRO A 357 -0.02 31.17 15.51
CA PRO A 357 -0.12 32.15 16.57
C PRO A 357 -0.86 31.45 17.71
N VAL A 358 -0.17 31.26 18.83
CA VAL A 358 -0.80 30.81 20.06
C VAL A 358 -1.79 31.90 20.40
N LYS A 359 -3.09 31.66 20.18
CA LYS A 359 -4.11 32.41 20.91
C LYS A 359 -3.91 32.01 22.37
N ILE A 360 -3.06 32.74 23.07
CA ILE A 360 -3.09 32.76 24.53
C ILE A 360 -4.47 33.32 24.83
N ALA A 361 -5.40 32.44 25.21
CA ALA A 361 -6.63 32.90 25.79
C ALA A 361 -6.22 33.81 26.94
N ALA A 362 -6.62 35.09 26.90
CA ALA A 362 -6.46 35.97 28.03
C ALA A 362 -6.95 35.20 29.27
N PRO A 363 -6.21 35.21 30.38
CA PRO A 363 -6.64 34.50 31.59
C PRO A 363 -8.06 34.97 31.87
N ALA A 364 -9.00 34.01 31.90
CA ALA A 364 -10.37 34.30 32.25
C ALA A 364 -10.33 35.05 33.60
N PRO A 365 -11.06 36.18 33.74
CA PRO A 365 -11.16 36.82 35.03
C PRO A 365 -11.64 35.78 36.04
N ARG A 366 -10.92 35.65 37.16
CA ARG A 366 -11.35 34.75 38.25
C ARG A 366 -12.81 35.09 38.57
N PRO A 367 -13.69 34.09 38.73
CA PRO A 367 -14.99 34.36 39.34
C PRO A 367 -14.74 35.04 40.68
N GLU A 368 -15.40 36.18 40.90
CA GLU A 368 -15.40 36.85 42.20
C GLU A 368 -15.81 35.83 43.27
N PRO A 369 -15.12 35.78 44.42
CA PRO A 369 -15.51 34.90 45.49
C PRO A 369 -16.92 35.28 45.94
N ALA A 370 -17.82 34.28 45.97
CA ALA A 370 -19.14 34.41 46.53
C ALA A 370 -19.02 34.95 47.97
N ARG A 371 -19.75 36.02 48.25
CA ARG A 371 -19.95 36.53 49.60
C ARG A 371 -20.57 35.40 50.43
N GLN A 372 -19.82 34.93 51.43
CA GLN A 372 -20.36 34.08 52.48
C GLN A 372 -20.80 35.02 53.59
N ASP A 373 -22.10 35.03 53.85
CA ASP A 373 -22.68 35.70 55.01
C ASP A 373 -22.12 35.08 56.30
N GLU A 374 -21.86 35.97 57.25
CA GLU A 374 -21.28 35.69 58.56
C GLU A 374 -22.16 34.78 59.40
N GLU A 375 -21.56 33.74 59.98
CA GLU A 375 -22.05 33.18 61.24
C GLU A 375 -20.88 32.98 62.20
N ALA A 376 -20.99 33.65 63.34
CA ALA A 376 -19.97 33.79 64.38
C ALA A 376 -19.92 32.57 65.31
N GLN A 377 -18.71 32.14 65.71
CA GLN A 377 -18.31 31.95 67.11
C GLN A 377 -16.90 31.33 67.27
N GLU A 378 -15.97 32.20 67.67
CA GLU A 378 -14.94 32.12 68.75
C GLU A 378 -14.08 30.87 69.08
N PRO A 379 -12.88 31.08 69.68
CA PRO A 379 -11.63 30.42 69.29
C PRO A 379 -11.08 29.43 70.34
N ARG A 380 -10.11 28.59 69.95
CA ARG A 380 -8.99 28.15 70.82
C ARG A 380 -7.89 27.35 70.08
N GLN A 381 -6.68 27.91 70.17
CA GLN A 381 -5.38 27.29 70.52
C GLN A 381 -4.70 26.25 69.60
N ALA A 382 -3.51 26.61 69.12
CA ALA A 382 -2.41 25.72 68.72
C ALA A 382 -1.65 25.21 69.97
N PRO A 383 -0.95 24.05 69.92
CA PRO A 383 0.49 24.05 69.56
C PRO A 383 0.95 22.76 68.80
N ALA A 384 1.89 22.86 67.85
CA ALA A 384 3.35 22.65 67.93
C ALA A 384 3.87 21.20 67.73
N LEU A 385 4.66 21.06 66.65
CA LEU A 385 5.87 20.26 66.37
C LEU A 385 6.38 19.21 67.38
N ASN A 386 6.73 18.02 66.86
CA ASN A 386 7.97 17.24 67.11
C ASN A 386 7.98 16.04 66.10
N ALA A 387 8.95 15.84 65.20
CA ALA A 387 10.39 15.55 65.33
C ALA A 387 10.73 14.02 65.38
N ILE A 388 11.40 13.56 64.31
CA ILE A 388 12.52 12.58 64.24
C ILE A 388 12.22 11.05 64.22
N ALA A 389 12.49 10.45 63.04
CA ALA A 389 13.23 9.22 62.62
C ALA A 389 13.61 8.07 63.61
N PRO A 390 14.22 6.93 63.20
CA PRO A 390 14.37 6.25 61.88
C PRO A 390 14.05 4.71 61.90
N CYS A 391 14.21 4.06 60.74
CA CYS A 391 14.15 2.60 60.47
C CYS A 391 15.14 1.73 61.28
N PRO A 392 14.96 0.40 61.24
CA PRO A 392 16.08 -0.45 60.83
C PRO A 392 15.73 -1.59 59.85
N HIS A 393 16.75 -2.00 59.11
CA HIS A 393 16.88 -3.19 58.25
C HIS A 393 16.79 -4.52 59.02
N ARG A 394 16.41 -5.61 58.33
CA ARG A 394 17.27 -6.82 58.18
C ARG A 394 16.72 -7.84 57.18
N ASP A 395 17.70 -8.56 56.61
CA ASP A 395 17.68 -9.61 55.59
C ASP A 395 16.90 -10.88 55.98
N ASP A 396 16.54 -11.70 54.98
CA ASP A 396 16.94 -13.11 54.88
C ASP A 396 16.21 -13.83 53.71
N THR A 397 17.00 -14.36 52.76
CA THR A 397 16.65 -15.49 51.86
C THR A 397 16.95 -16.81 52.59
N PRO A 398 16.30 -17.96 52.31
CA PRO A 398 16.79 -18.85 51.24
C PRO A 398 15.78 -19.85 50.58
N ASP A 399 16.31 -20.58 49.60
CA ASP A 399 15.97 -21.95 49.15
C ASP A 399 14.91 -22.23 48.05
N SER A 400 15.45 -22.61 46.88
CA SER A 400 14.91 -23.63 45.95
C SER A 400 15.38 -25.02 46.42
N PRO A 401 14.78 -26.20 46.07
CA PRO A 401 14.67 -26.76 44.69
C PRO A 401 13.49 -27.79 44.55
N PRO A 402 13.42 -28.79 43.62
CA PRO A 402 14.24 -29.10 42.43
C PRO A 402 13.45 -29.37 41.11
N ALA A 403 14.24 -29.42 40.02
CA ALA A 403 13.87 -29.88 38.70
C ALA A 403 13.83 -31.41 38.58
N LEU A 404 12.90 -31.93 37.77
CA LEU A 404 12.89 -33.32 37.33
C LEU A 404 13.43 -33.47 35.90
N VAL A 405 14.34 -34.43 35.80
CA VAL A 405 15.13 -34.89 34.66
C VAL A 405 14.26 -35.75 33.73
N ASN A 406 14.54 -35.73 32.41
CA ASN A 406 14.45 -36.93 31.59
C ASN A 406 15.48 -36.91 30.45
N ALA A 407 16.19 -38.02 30.33
CA ALA A 407 17.26 -38.31 29.37
C ALA A 407 16.75 -39.29 28.27
N PRO A 408 17.58 -39.88 27.39
CA PRO A 408 17.45 -39.72 25.94
C PRO A 408 17.04 -41.01 25.19
N GLY A 409 16.55 -40.86 23.96
CA GLY A 409 16.58 -41.94 22.96
C GLY A 409 15.31 -42.08 22.11
N GLN A 410 15.47 -41.78 20.82
CA GLN A 410 15.04 -42.57 19.64
C GLN A 410 14.63 -41.65 18.48
N ASN A 411 15.57 -41.51 17.53
CA ASN A 411 15.33 -40.97 16.19
C ASN A 411 14.61 -42.02 15.34
N ALA A 412 13.56 -41.64 14.62
CA ALA A 412 13.58 -41.56 13.14
C ALA A 412 12.16 -41.48 12.53
N HIS A 413 12.04 -40.64 11.50
CA HIS A 413 10.96 -40.56 10.51
C HIS A 413 9.59 -39.99 10.92
N ARG A 414 9.44 -38.65 10.83
CA ARG A 414 8.26 -38.06 10.18
C ARG A 414 8.55 -36.71 9.54
N ARG A 415 8.39 -36.67 8.21
CA ARG A 415 8.36 -35.46 7.38
C ARG A 415 7.30 -34.48 7.91
N LEU A 416 7.64 -33.20 7.98
CA LEU A 416 6.69 -32.12 7.67
C LEU A 416 7.41 -31.07 6.81
N SER A 417 7.16 -31.18 5.51
CA SER A 417 7.32 -30.13 4.51
C SER A 417 6.87 -28.77 5.04
N ARG A 418 7.70 -27.75 4.84
CA ARG A 418 7.41 -26.34 5.15
C ARG A 418 5.98 -25.96 4.72
N PRO A 419 5.12 -25.44 5.61
CA PRO A 419 3.87 -24.85 5.18
C PRO A 419 4.16 -23.56 4.41
N ARG A 420 3.67 -23.48 3.17
CA ARG A 420 3.58 -22.23 2.39
C ARG A 420 2.79 -21.21 3.20
N LYS A 421 3.23 -19.94 3.21
CA LYS A 421 2.52 -18.82 3.85
C LYS A 421 1.08 -18.77 3.33
N SER A 422 0.12 -19.18 4.16
CA SER A 422 -1.29 -19.00 3.87
C SER A 422 -1.59 -17.51 3.79
N LYS A 423 -2.45 -17.10 2.86
CA LYS A 423 -3.02 -15.74 2.86
C LYS A 423 -3.67 -15.50 4.23
N PRO A 424 -3.50 -14.32 4.87
CA PRO A 424 -4.13 -14.03 6.15
C PRO A 424 -5.65 -14.20 6.07
N THR A 425 -6.24 -14.88 7.06
CA THR A 425 -7.70 -14.99 7.14
C THR A 425 -8.31 -13.64 7.55
N PRO A 426 -9.61 -13.40 7.29
CA PRO A 426 -10.28 -12.19 7.76
C PRO A 426 -10.15 -11.94 9.27
N ASP A 427 -10.14 -13.01 10.08
CA ASP A 427 -9.88 -12.93 11.52
C ASP A 427 -8.46 -12.46 11.84
N MET A 428 -7.46 -12.97 11.12
CA MET A 428 -6.08 -12.51 11.29
C MET A 428 -5.91 -11.03 10.91
N VAL A 429 -6.64 -10.56 9.88
CA VAL A 429 -6.64 -9.15 9.49
C VAL A 429 -7.30 -8.28 10.56
N ARG A 430 -8.39 -8.75 11.19
CA ARG A 430 -9.02 -8.06 12.33
C ARG A 430 -8.07 -7.96 13.53
N SER A 431 -7.46 -9.07 13.91
CA SER A 431 -6.45 -9.10 14.98
C SER A 431 -5.27 -8.16 14.66
N TYR A 432 -4.80 -8.17 13.41
CA TYR A 432 -3.75 -7.26 12.94
C TYR A 432 -4.11 -5.79 13.11
N LYS A 433 -5.33 -5.38 12.71
CA LYS A 433 -5.77 -3.99 12.85
C LYS A 433 -5.83 -3.55 14.31
N SER A 434 -6.38 -4.40 15.17
CA SER A 434 -6.49 -4.17 16.62
C SER A 434 -5.11 -4.07 17.26
N GLY A 435 -4.23 -5.06 17.03
CA GLY A 435 -2.88 -5.07 17.56
C GLY A 435 -1.99 -3.96 17.03
N ARG A 436 -2.09 -3.62 15.73
CA ARG A 436 -1.35 -2.50 15.13
C ARG A 436 -1.68 -1.18 15.83
N ARG A 437 -2.95 -0.91 16.11
CA ARG A 437 -3.37 0.35 16.76
C ARG A 437 -2.74 0.48 18.15
N TRP A 438 -2.76 -0.59 18.95
CA TRP A 438 -2.17 -0.59 20.28
C TRP A 438 -0.63 -0.49 20.23
N ILE A 439 0.02 -1.25 19.34
CA ILE A 439 1.49 -1.24 19.20
C ILE A 439 1.98 0.13 18.77
N LEU A 440 1.29 0.82 17.85
CA LEU A 440 1.69 2.16 17.41
C LEU A 440 1.60 3.18 18.56
N ALA A 441 0.62 3.04 19.46
CA ALA A 441 0.49 3.91 20.63
C ALA A 441 1.59 3.66 21.70
N HIS A 442 2.23 2.49 21.69
CA HIS A 442 3.26 2.10 22.67
C HIS A 442 4.60 1.79 22.00
N LEU A 443 4.81 2.28 20.78
CA LEU A 443 5.93 1.86 19.93
C LEU A 443 7.27 2.20 20.57
N ASP A 444 7.42 3.40 21.13
CA ASP A 444 8.69 3.84 21.71
C ASP A 444 9.07 3.02 22.94
N ALA A 445 8.09 2.67 23.79
CA ALA A 445 8.29 1.78 24.93
C ALA A 445 8.69 0.37 24.47
N LEU A 446 7.99 -0.19 23.47
CA LEU A 446 8.32 -1.53 22.95
C LEU A 446 9.73 -1.56 22.34
N LEU A 447 10.12 -0.55 21.56
CA LEU A 447 11.47 -0.48 20.98
C LEU A 447 12.55 -0.32 22.07
N ALA A 448 12.28 0.45 23.13
CA ALA A 448 13.19 0.59 24.27
C ALA A 448 13.44 -0.74 25.00
N HIS A 449 12.45 -1.62 25.02
CA HIS A 449 12.55 -2.97 25.58
C HIS A 449 12.98 -4.04 24.55
N GLY A 450 13.69 -3.65 23.49
CA GLY A 450 14.34 -4.59 22.57
C GLY A 450 13.44 -5.20 21.50
N TRP A 451 12.18 -4.77 21.39
CA TRP A 451 11.35 -5.18 20.26
C TRP A 451 11.88 -4.59 18.96
N THR A 452 11.90 -5.39 17.89
CA THR A 452 12.25 -4.90 16.56
C THR A 452 10.99 -4.67 15.73
N ARG A 453 11.02 -3.69 14.81
CA ARG A 453 9.89 -3.44 13.88
C ARG A 453 9.45 -4.70 13.11
N PRO A 454 10.37 -5.58 12.64
CA PRO A 454 9.98 -6.88 12.10
C PRO A 454 9.29 -7.79 13.13
N GLY A 455 9.76 -7.85 14.38
CA GLY A 455 9.11 -8.59 15.47
C GLY A 455 7.70 -8.11 15.81
N LEU A 456 7.46 -6.81 15.64
CA LEU A 456 6.15 -6.20 15.89
C LEU A 456 5.18 -6.41 14.72
N PHE A 457 5.63 -6.30 13.47
CA PHE A 457 4.71 -6.16 12.31
C PHE A 457 4.87 -7.21 11.21
N ARG A 458 6.03 -7.88 11.05
CA ARG A 458 6.25 -8.85 9.94
C ARG A 458 5.84 -10.27 10.31
N ALA A 459 5.54 -11.06 9.28
CA ALA A 459 5.44 -12.52 9.38
C ALA A 459 6.84 -13.17 9.56
N GLY A 460 7.05 -13.90 10.65
CA GLY A 460 8.31 -14.54 11.07
C GLY A 460 8.12 -15.61 12.16
N GLN A 461 9.15 -16.38 12.51
CA GLN A 461 9.03 -17.48 13.49
C GLN A 461 9.09 -16.99 14.97
N PHE A 462 7.93 -16.84 15.61
CA PHE A 462 7.79 -16.49 17.03
C PHE A 462 7.16 -17.66 17.82
N LYS A 463 7.40 -17.70 19.14
CA LYS A 463 6.74 -18.67 20.03
C LYS A 463 5.25 -18.30 20.18
N PHE A 464 4.41 -19.27 20.54
CA PHE A 464 3.00 -19.05 20.85
C PHE A 464 2.82 -17.94 21.89
N PRO A 465 1.80 -17.06 21.81
CA PRO A 465 0.63 -17.04 20.92
C PRO A 465 0.83 -16.46 19.51
N CYS A 466 2.02 -15.95 19.18
CA CYS A 466 2.28 -15.25 17.92
C CYS A 466 2.55 -16.18 16.72
N GLY A 467 3.11 -17.37 16.95
CA GLY A 467 3.34 -18.35 15.89
C GLY A 467 4.19 -17.80 14.73
N GLY A 468 3.76 -18.02 13.48
CA GLY A 468 4.45 -17.55 12.27
C GLY A 468 4.31 -16.05 11.95
N TRP A 469 3.80 -15.24 12.89
CA TRP A 469 3.41 -13.85 12.67
C TRP A 469 3.83 -12.95 13.86
N GLY A 470 4.25 -11.71 13.59
CA GLY A 470 4.71 -10.77 14.63
C GLY A 470 3.61 -10.37 15.62
N LEU A 471 3.97 -9.61 16.68
CA LEU A 471 3.06 -9.28 17.79
C LEU A 471 1.70 -8.70 17.34
N ALA A 472 1.70 -7.86 16.29
CA ALA A 472 0.47 -7.29 15.74
C ALA A 472 -0.55 -8.35 15.32
N TRP A 473 -0.10 -9.56 14.96
CA TRP A 473 -0.91 -10.66 14.47
C TRP A 473 -1.34 -11.64 15.56
N ALA A 474 -1.01 -11.39 16.83
CA ALA A 474 -1.39 -12.28 17.92
C ALA A 474 -2.92 -12.49 17.93
N SER A 475 -3.36 -13.75 18.00
CA SER A 475 -4.78 -14.08 17.99
C SER A 475 -5.53 -13.50 19.18
N ALA A 476 -4.82 -13.19 20.27
CA ALA A 476 -5.34 -12.52 21.46
C ALA A 476 -6.06 -11.20 21.10
N TRP A 477 -5.54 -10.40 20.15
CA TRP A 477 -6.14 -9.11 19.76
C TRP A 477 -7.59 -9.19 19.24
N GLY A 478 -7.99 -10.36 18.72
CA GLY A 478 -9.32 -10.59 18.18
C GLY A 478 -10.27 -11.31 19.15
N LYS A 479 -9.81 -11.63 20.36
CA LYS A 479 -10.66 -12.32 21.34
C LYS A 479 -11.59 -11.33 22.05
N PRO A 480 -12.90 -11.60 22.12
CA PRO A 480 -13.87 -10.69 22.75
C PRO A 480 -13.69 -10.56 24.27
N ASN A 481 -12.88 -11.42 24.87
CA ASN A 481 -12.64 -11.45 26.31
C ASN A 481 -11.28 -10.89 26.74
N VAL A 482 -10.56 -10.16 25.87
CA VAL A 482 -9.39 -9.38 26.29
C VAL A 482 -9.86 -8.23 27.19
N GLY A 483 -9.47 -8.27 28.45
CA GLY A 483 -9.74 -7.22 29.43
C GLY A 483 -8.71 -6.10 29.38
N SER A 484 -7.43 -6.44 29.44
CA SER A 484 -6.32 -5.47 29.44
C SER A 484 -5.12 -6.00 28.66
N VAL A 485 -4.33 -5.08 28.10
CA VAL A 485 -3.02 -5.39 27.49
C VAL A 485 -1.99 -4.41 28.04
N THR A 486 -0.95 -4.95 28.67
CA THR A 486 0.10 -4.16 29.34
C THR A 486 1.50 -4.60 28.90
N ILE A 487 2.49 -3.73 29.13
CA ILE A 487 3.91 -4.04 28.96
C ILE A 487 4.49 -4.21 30.36
N ALA A 488 5.00 -5.40 30.68
CA ALA A 488 5.69 -5.66 31.93
C ALA A 488 7.08 -4.99 31.94
N GLU A 489 7.70 -4.88 33.12
CA GLU A 489 9.00 -4.20 33.30
C GLU A 489 10.12 -4.80 32.44
N ASP A 490 10.05 -6.09 32.13
CA ASP A 490 10.99 -6.80 31.26
C ASP A 490 10.69 -6.64 29.75
N GLY A 491 9.69 -5.84 29.38
CA GLY A 491 9.25 -5.65 28.00
C GLY A 491 8.26 -6.67 27.48
N THR A 492 7.83 -7.63 28.31
CA THR A 492 6.85 -8.64 27.94
C THR A 492 5.47 -8.01 27.76
N VAL A 493 4.82 -8.29 26.62
CA VAL A 493 3.44 -7.88 26.40
C VAL A 493 2.51 -8.93 27.00
N VAL A 494 1.66 -8.51 27.95
CA VAL A 494 0.75 -9.37 28.70
C VAL A 494 -0.69 -9.08 28.27
N PHE A 495 -1.38 -10.10 27.79
CA PHE A 495 -2.81 -10.07 27.51
C PHE A 495 -3.56 -10.72 28.69
N GLU A 496 -4.44 -9.97 29.36
CA GLU A 496 -5.33 -10.53 30.37
C GLU A 496 -6.68 -10.87 29.72
N LEU A 497 -7.01 -12.17 29.70
CA LEU A 497 -8.24 -12.72 29.14
C LEU A 497 -9.19 -13.10 30.28
N ASN A 498 -10.39 -12.52 30.29
CA ASN A 498 -11.43 -12.81 31.28
C ASN A 498 -12.24 -14.03 30.80
N GLU A 499 -11.96 -15.22 31.34
CA GLU A 499 -12.76 -16.42 31.09
C GLU A 499 -13.75 -16.64 32.23
N ALA A 500 -14.83 -17.39 32.00
CA ALA A 500 -15.88 -17.61 33.00
C ALA A 500 -15.30 -18.16 34.32
N GLY A 501 -15.17 -17.28 35.32
CA GLY A 501 -14.65 -17.59 36.66
C GLY A 501 -13.13 -17.52 36.84
N ARG A 502 -12.32 -17.11 35.83
CA ARG A 502 -10.84 -17.01 35.97
C ARG A 502 -10.21 -16.00 35.00
N VAL A 503 -9.10 -15.40 35.40
CA VAL A 503 -8.26 -14.55 34.53
C VAL A 503 -7.11 -15.39 33.97
N VAL A 504 -7.02 -15.48 32.64
CA VAL A 504 -5.94 -16.18 31.94
C VAL A 504 -4.97 -15.15 31.35
N ARG A 505 -3.69 -15.22 31.72
CA ARG A 505 -2.64 -14.36 31.17
C ARG A 505 -1.93 -15.04 30.01
N GLN A 506 -1.90 -14.38 28.85
CA GLN A 506 -1.05 -14.77 27.72
C GLN A 506 0.07 -13.78 27.57
N THR A 507 1.32 -14.24 27.59
CA THR A 507 2.49 -13.37 27.49
C THR A 507 3.21 -13.54 26.16
N VAL A 508 3.77 -12.45 25.65
CA VAL A 508 4.62 -12.44 24.46
C VAL A 508 5.86 -11.63 24.75
N GLN A 509 7.02 -12.27 24.62
CA GLN A 509 8.32 -11.62 24.83
C GLN A 509 8.96 -11.23 23.51
N ALA A 510 9.78 -10.17 23.56
CA ALA A 510 10.70 -9.82 22.48
C ALA A 510 11.67 -11.00 22.22
N LYS A 511 12.12 -11.14 20.98
CA LYS A 511 13.04 -12.21 20.55
C LYS A 511 14.34 -11.62 20.05
#